data_AF-X1M444-F1
#
_entry.id   AF-X1M444-F1
#
_cell.length_a   1.000
_cell.length_b   1.000
_cell.length_c   1.000
_cell.angle_alpha   90.00
_cell.angle_beta   90.00
_cell.angle_gamma   90.00
#
_symmetry.space_group_name_H-M   'P 1'
#
loop_
_entity.id
_entity.type
_entity.pdbx_description
1 polymer ?
#
loop_
_entity_poly.entity_id
_entity_poly.type
_entity_poly.pdbx_seq_one_letter_code
_entity_poly.pdbx_strand_id
1 'polypeptide(L)'
;MSEKQGLLLYLRKCIRVLKRNFNSRPFTAGEARRILPGSKSYQYFLLFKLVHAGLLERFGPGVYQITKAREEPRISVYLTDVGQKIKKYLTEEGIYFIITGLDVLIVFAHHLPFRFFHLLYVEKASEEWTQETLERDPHLRCLIDPTRREISISSDMTQGVELIVLRPTRSFYAVENGVATLERALTDLYFEISRKDFIFDLAEWKERL
;
A
#
# COMPACT_ATOMS: atom_id res chain seq x y z
N MET A 1 -20.37 -14.52 -17.50
CA MET A 1 -20.14 -13.78 -16.23
C MET A 1 -19.44 -14.72 -15.27
N SER A 2 -18.27 -14.36 -14.74
CA SER A 2 -17.51 -15.24 -13.83
C SER A 2 -18.22 -15.35 -12.47
N GLU A 3 -18.30 -16.56 -11.89
CA GLU A 3 -18.91 -16.80 -10.57
C GLU A 3 -18.40 -15.86 -9.47
N LYS A 4 -17.12 -15.44 -9.56
CA LYS A 4 -16.51 -14.48 -8.63
C LYS A 4 -17.16 -13.09 -8.68
N GLN A 5 -17.58 -12.62 -9.86
CA GLN A 5 -18.24 -11.31 -10.00
C GLN A 5 -19.67 -11.34 -9.44
N GLY A 6 -20.39 -12.45 -9.61
CA GLY A 6 -21.74 -12.63 -9.08
C GLY A 6 -21.79 -12.63 -7.55
N LEU A 7 -20.85 -13.35 -6.91
CA LEU A 7 -20.75 -13.39 -5.46
C LEU A 7 -20.41 -12.03 -4.85
N LEU A 8 -19.54 -11.26 -5.49
CA LEU A 8 -19.11 -9.94 -5.03
C LEU A 8 -20.26 -8.92 -5.10
N LEU A 9 -21.07 -8.98 -6.16
CA LEU A 9 -22.29 -8.16 -6.31
C LEU A 9 -23.33 -8.52 -5.24
N TYR A 10 -23.46 -9.81 -4.92
CA TYR A 10 -24.39 -10.29 -3.90
C TYR A 10 -23.99 -9.82 -2.49
N LEU A 11 -22.70 -9.92 -2.14
CA LEU A 11 -22.19 -9.41 -0.85
C LEU A 11 -22.39 -7.90 -0.71
N ARG A 12 -22.23 -7.13 -1.79
CA ARG A 12 -22.54 -5.68 -1.82
C ARG A 12 -24.01 -5.38 -1.55
N LYS A 13 -24.93 -6.25 -1.98
CA LYS A 13 -26.35 -6.12 -1.67
C LYS A 13 -26.62 -6.43 -0.19
N CYS A 14 -26.01 -7.49 0.35
CA CYS A 14 -26.15 -7.87 1.76
C CYS A 14 -25.64 -6.77 2.70
N ILE A 15 -24.46 -6.19 2.45
CA ILE A 15 -23.94 -5.11 3.30
C ILE A 15 -24.81 -3.85 3.25
N ARG A 16 -25.45 -3.54 2.10
CA ARG A 16 -26.39 -2.42 1.98
C ARG A 16 -27.62 -2.61 2.86
N VAL A 17 -28.15 -3.84 2.91
CA VAL A 17 -29.28 -4.20 3.78
C VAL A 17 -28.89 -4.05 5.25
N LEU A 18 -27.72 -4.57 5.65
CA LEU A 18 -27.21 -4.41 7.02
C LEU A 18 -27.03 -2.92 7.37
N LYS A 19 -26.44 -2.11 6.47
CA LYS A 19 -26.25 -0.66 6.65
C LYS A 19 -27.56 0.09 6.89
N ARG A 20 -28.60 -0.24 6.14
CA ARG A 20 -29.92 0.39 6.31
C ARG A 20 -30.58 0.07 7.66
N ASN A 21 -30.34 -1.11 8.22
CA ASN A 21 -31.02 -1.58 9.43
C ASN A 21 -30.23 -1.32 10.73
N PHE A 22 -28.90 -1.33 10.65
CA PHE A 22 -28.04 -1.22 11.82
C PHE A 22 -27.16 0.03 11.80
N ASN A 23 -26.99 0.69 10.66
CA ASN A 23 -26.07 1.82 10.52
C ASN A 23 -24.68 1.47 11.10
N SER A 24 -24.14 2.24 12.05
CA SER A 24 -22.89 1.91 12.75
C SER A 24 -23.09 1.22 14.11
N ARG A 25 -24.30 0.80 14.48
CA ARG A 25 -24.53 0.13 15.78
C ARG A 25 -24.08 -1.33 15.74
N PRO A 26 -23.46 -1.88 16.80
CA PRO A 26 -23.24 -3.32 16.90
C PRO A 26 -24.57 -4.08 16.86
N PHE A 27 -24.56 -5.24 16.23
CA PHE A 27 -25.72 -6.13 16.06
C PHE A 27 -25.30 -7.60 16.21
N THR A 28 -26.20 -8.42 16.69
CA THR A 28 -25.97 -9.86 16.90
C THR A 28 -26.18 -10.66 15.62
N ALA A 29 -25.61 -11.87 15.58
CA ALA A 29 -25.92 -12.86 14.54
C ALA A 29 -27.44 -13.10 14.42
N GLY A 30 -28.15 -13.12 15.55
CA GLY A 30 -29.60 -13.33 15.59
C GLY A 30 -30.36 -12.21 14.88
N GLU A 31 -29.97 -10.95 15.11
CA GLU A 31 -30.56 -9.79 14.45
C GLU A 31 -30.27 -9.77 12.95
N ALA A 32 -29.03 -10.04 12.54
CA ALA A 32 -28.67 -10.09 11.11
C ALA A 32 -29.42 -11.20 10.36
N ARG A 33 -29.63 -12.35 11.00
CA ARG A 33 -30.36 -13.48 10.43
C ARG A 33 -31.84 -13.21 10.17
N ARG A 34 -32.45 -12.22 10.84
CA ARG A 34 -33.84 -11.82 10.58
C ARG A 34 -33.99 -11.03 9.30
N ILE A 35 -32.91 -10.43 8.80
CA ILE A 35 -32.95 -9.52 7.65
C ILE A 35 -32.13 -10.00 6.44
N LEU A 36 -31.19 -10.93 6.65
CA LEU A 36 -30.43 -11.55 5.56
C LEU A 36 -31.22 -12.72 4.95
N PRO A 37 -31.22 -12.87 3.63
CA PRO A 37 -31.91 -13.97 2.96
C PRO A 37 -31.21 -15.33 3.17
N GLY A 38 -31.97 -16.42 3.03
CA GLY A 38 -31.45 -17.78 2.99
C GLY A 38 -31.55 -18.55 4.31
N SER A 39 -30.97 -19.75 4.33
CA SER A 39 -31.00 -20.64 5.49
C SER A 39 -30.07 -20.15 6.61
N LYS A 40 -30.29 -20.64 7.84
CA LYS A 40 -29.44 -20.31 9.00
C LYS A 40 -27.94 -20.48 8.70
N SER A 41 -27.56 -21.62 8.13
CA SER A 41 -26.16 -21.91 7.77
C SER A 41 -25.62 -20.96 6.70
N TYR A 42 -26.44 -20.62 5.70
CA TYR A 42 -26.05 -19.69 4.65
C TYR A 42 -25.89 -18.25 5.19
N GLN A 43 -26.75 -17.81 6.11
CA GLN A 43 -26.64 -16.50 6.74
C GLN A 43 -25.36 -16.38 7.58
N TYR A 44 -24.97 -17.42 8.32
CA TYR A 44 -23.67 -17.45 9.01
C TYR A 44 -22.50 -17.42 8.02
N PHE A 45 -22.61 -18.14 6.91
CA PHE A 45 -21.63 -18.08 5.83
C PHE A 45 -21.52 -16.67 5.21
N LEU A 46 -22.63 -15.96 5.01
CA LEU A 46 -22.63 -14.58 4.54
C LEU A 46 -21.95 -13.64 5.54
N LEU A 47 -22.27 -13.75 6.83
CA LEU A 47 -21.60 -12.95 7.88
C LEU A 47 -20.09 -13.22 7.90
N PHE A 48 -19.69 -14.49 7.80
CA PHE A 48 -18.29 -14.89 7.67
C PHE A 48 -17.62 -14.26 6.44
N LYS A 49 -18.27 -14.31 5.26
CA LYS A 49 -17.73 -13.71 4.03
C LYS A 49 -17.65 -12.20 4.09
N LEU A 50 -18.61 -11.53 4.71
CA LEU A 50 -18.61 -10.08 4.89
C LEU A 50 -17.50 -9.63 5.86
N VAL A 51 -17.23 -10.40 6.91
CA VAL A 51 -16.08 -10.18 7.80
C VAL A 51 -14.77 -10.40 7.04
N HIS A 52 -14.64 -11.50 6.30
CA HIS A 52 -13.46 -11.77 5.49
C HIS A 52 -13.20 -10.73 4.40
N ALA A 53 -14.26 -10.10 3.89
CA ALA A 53 -14.16 -9.00 2.92
C ALA A 53 -13.91 -7.63 3.56
N GLY A 54 -13.73 -7.55 4.89
CA GLY A 54 -13.49 -6.29 5.62
C GLY A 54 -14.70 -5.37 5.75
N LEU A 55 -15.89 -5.82 5.34
CA LEU A 55 -17.13 -5.02 5.34
C LEU A 55 -17.86 -5.04 6.69
N LEU A 56 -17.56 -6.04 7.53
CA LEU A 56 -17.99 -6.13 8.92
C LEU A 56 -16.78 -6.41 9.82
N GLU A 57 -16.80 -5.87 11.03
CA GLU A 57 -15.87 -6.23 12.10
C GLU A 57 -16.59 -7.11 13.13
N ARG A 58 -15.88 -8.05 13.75
CA ARG A 58 -16.39 -8.79 14.92
C ARG A 58 -16.10 -7.97 16.17
N PHE A 59 -17.16 -7.45 16.78
CA PHE A 59 -17.07 -6.64 18.00
C PHE A 59 -17.04 -7.51 19.28
N GLY A 60 -17.52 -8.77 19.18
CA GLY A 60 -17.51 -9.75 20.27
C GLY A 60 -18.05 -11.11 19.81
N PRO A 61 -18.17 -12.12 20.70
CA PRO A 61 -18.70 -13.43 20.36
C PRO A 61 -20.12 -13.34 19.78
N GLY A 62 -20.26 -13.58 18.47
CA GLY A 62 -21.55 -13.49 17.77
C GLY A 62 -22.11 -12.07 17.60
N VAL A 63 -21.30 -11.04 17.89
CA VAL A 63 -21.65 -9.63 17.71
C VAL A 63 -20.78 -9.04 16.60
N TYR A 64 -21.43 -8.38 15.67
CA TYR A 64 -20.85 -7.77 14.49
C TYR A 64 -21.13 -6.27 14.50
N GLN A 65 -20.24 -5.51 13.90
CA GLN A 65 -20.49 -4.11 13.62
C GLN A 65 -20.18 -3.88 12.15
N ILE A 66 -20.92 -2.99 11.52
CA ILE A 66 -20.53 -2.53 10.19
C ILE A 66 -19.20 -1.86 10.36
N THR A 67 -18.19 -2.33 9.63
CA THR A 67 -16.91 -1.64 9.53
C THR A 67 -17.29 -0.23 9.11
N LYS A 68 -17.15 0.73 10.03
CA LYS A 68 -17.13 2.14 9.61
C LYS A 68 -16.11 2.16 8.49
N ALA A 69 -16.37 2.86 7.40
CA ALA A 69 -15.25 3.19 6.54
C ALA A 69 -14.21 3.72 7.51
N ARG A 70 -13.11 2.97 7.69
CA ARG A 70 -12.01 3.53 8.41
C ARG A 70 -11.68 4.69 7.48
N GLU A 71 -12.14 5.89 7.86
CA GLU A 71 -11.14 6.90 8.11
C GLU A 71 -10.20 6.19 9.08
N GLU A 72 -9.28 5.40 8.50
CA GLU A 72 -7.98 5.28 9.07
C GLU A 72 -7.65 6.72 9.41
N PRO A 73 -7.05 7.01 10.58
CA PRO A 73 -6.33 8.26 10.64
C PRO A 73 -5.52 8.27 9.35
N ARG A 74 -5.93 9.10 8.38
CA ARG A 74 -5.17 9.34 7.18
C ARG A 74 -4.02 10.10 7.80
N ILE A 75 -3.04 9.35 8.32
CA ILE A 75 -1.67 9.76 8.26
C ILE A 75 -1.54 9.99 6.77
N SER A 76 -1.77 11.24 6.36
CA SER A 76 -1.61 11.63 4.98
C SER A 76 -0.20 11.22 4.69
N VAL A 77 -0.03 10.14 3.92
CA VAL A 77 1.29 9.64 3.58
C VAL A 77 1.93 10.80 2.83
N TYR A 78 2.81 11.51 3.53
CA TYR A 78 3.44 12.69 3.02
C TYR A 78 4.58 12.19 2.17
N LEU A 79 4.36 12.20 0.85
CA LEU A 79 5.43 11.98 -0.08
C LEU A 79 6.33 13.21 -0.11
N THR A 80 7.63 12.98 -0.23
CA THR A 80 8.59 14.02 -0.59
C THR A 80 8.18 14.72 -1.90
N ASP A 81 8.70 15.92 -2.15
CA ASP A 81 8.42 16.64 -3.39
C ASP A 81 8.80 15.80 -4.63
N VAL A 82 9.91 15.06 -4.53
CA VAL A 82 10.36 14.12 -5.56
C VAL A 82 9.38 12.95 -5.69
N GLY A 83 8.96 12.35 -4.58
CA GLY A 83 7.94 11.29 -4.58
C GLY A 83 6.61 11.74 -5.21
N GLN A 84 6.16 12.97 -4.94
CA GLN A 84 4.96 13.54 -5.58
C GLN A 84 5.16 13.73 -7.09
N LYS A 85 6.36 14.16 -7.50
CA LYS A 85 6.73 14.33 -8.91
C LYS A 85 6.75 13.00 -9.66
N ILE A 86 7.40 11.98 -9.10
CA ILE A 86 7.41 10.60 -9.62
C ILE A 86 5.97 10.10 -9.78
N LYS A 87 5.16 10.24 -8.73
CA LYS A 87 3.76 9.82 -8.74
C LYS A 87 2.99 10.46 -9.90
N LYS A 88 3.17 11.75 -10.11
CA LYS A 88 2.51 12.49 -11.20
C LYS A 88 2.92 11.94 -12.57
N TYR A 89 4.22 11.87 -12.85
CA TYR A 89 4.73 11.42 -14.15
C TYR A 89 4.25 10.01 -14.53
N LEU A 90 4.30 9.07 -13.58
CA LEU A 90 3.90 7.70 -13.85
C LEU A 90 2.39 7.53 -13.95
N THR A 91 1.61 8.33 -13.21
CA THR A 91 0.15 8.33 -13.33
C THR A 91 -0.30 8.87 -14.68
N GLU A 92 0.34 9.94 -15.17
CA GLU A 92 0.02 10.55 -16.47
C GLU A 92 0.34 9.61 -17.64
N GLU A 93 1.41 8.81 -17.54
CA GLU A 93 1.79 7.80 -18.54
C GLU A 93 1.05 6.46 -18.39
N GLY A 94 0.22 6.29 -17.35
CA GLY A 94 -0.54 5.06 -17.12
C GLY A 94 0.31 3.87 -16.67
N ILE A 95 1.49 4.12 -16.11
CA ILE A 95 2.40 3.09 -15.60
C ILE A 95 1.91 2.61 -14.23
N TYR A 96 1.96 1.30 -13.97
CA TYR A 96 1.66 0.75 -12.65
C TYR A 96 2.90 0.76 -11.75
N PHE A 97 2.83 1.46 -10.62
CA PHE A 97 3.96 1.68 -9.73
C PHE A 97 3.60 1.68 -8.25
N ILE A 98 4.62 1.62 -7.40
CA ILE A 98 4.52 1.71 -5.94
C ILE A 98 5.70 2.52 -5.41
N ILE A 99 5.41 3.72 -4.90
CA ILE A 99 6.37 4.51 -4.12
C ILE A 99 6.34 3.98 -2.68
N THR A 100 7.51 3.70 -2.12
CA THR A 100 7.64 2.99 -0.84
C THR A 100 8.92 3.41 -0.10
N GLY A 101 9.24 2.75 1.01
CA GLY A 101 10.44 3.00 1.80
C GLY A 101 10.46 4.38 2.45
N LEU A 102 11.59 5.08 2.37
CA LEU A 102 11.77 6.36 3.05
C LEU A 102 10.83 7.45 2.55
N ASP A 103 10.40 7.44 1.28
CA ASP A 103 9.42 8.40 0.77
C ASP A 103 8.09 8.39 1.54
N VAL A 104 7.71 7.23 2.08
CA VAL A 104 6.49 7.04 2.87
C VAL A 104 6.76 7.24 4.36
N LEU A 105 7.94 6.86 4.82
CA LEU A 105 8.32 6.85 6.24
C LEU A 105 8.96 8.15 6.71
N ILE A 106 9.19 9.11 5.81
CA ILE A 106 9.98 10.32 6.08
C ILE A 106 9.45 11.14 7.26
N VAL A 107 8.14 11.13 7.48
CA VAL A 107 7.47 11.85 8.57
C VAL A 107 7.82 11.31 9.96
N PHE A 108 8.38 10.10 10.03
CA PHE A 108 8.83 9.47 11.27
C PHE A 108 10.34 9.63 11.49
N ALA A 109 11.08 10.17 10.52
CA ALA A 109 12.52 10.36 10.64
C ALA A 109 12.83 11.69 11.36
N HIS A 110 13.50 11.61 12.52
CA HIS A 110 13.93 12.79 13.29
C HIS A 110 15.22 13.42 12.73
N HIS A 111 16.12 12.58 12.24
CA HIS A 111 17.33 13.00 11.53
C HIS A 111 17.23 12.46 10.12
N LEU A 112 17.03 13.35 9.14
CA LEU A 112 17.13 12.93 7.75
C LEU A 112 18.60 12.83 7.37
N PRO A 113 19.02 11.73 6.75
CA PRO A 113 20.25 11.79 5.99
C PRO A 113 20.06 12.73 4.81
N PHE A 114 21.06 13.59 4.59
CA PHE A 114 21.02 14.63 3.56
C PHE A 114 20.79 14.10 2.14
N ARG A 115 21.00 12.79 1.90
CA ARG A 115 20.72 12.10 0.63
C ARG A 115 20.26 10.67 0.90
N PHE A 116 19.13 10.29 0.33
CA PHE A 116 18.67 8.90 0.23
C PHE A 116 18.15 8.66 -1.19
N PHE A 117 17.97 7.40 -1.58
CA PHE A 117 17.39 7.07 -2.88
C PHE A 117 15.88 6.82 -2.75
N HIS A 118 15.13 7.20 -3.78
CA HIS A 118 13.71 6.91 -3.88
C HIS A 118 13.51 5.46 -4.32
N LEU A 119 12.76 4.68 -3.53
CA LEU A 119 12.49 3.28 -3.85
C LEU A 119 11.16 3.16 -4.59
N LEU A 120 11.21 2.65 -5.80
CA LEU A 120 10.05 2.51 -6.67
C LEU A 120 9.93 1.07 -7.17
N TYR A 121 8.80 0.43 -6.89
CA TYR A 121 8.45 -0.82 -7.55
C TYR A 121 7.60 -0.56 -8.80
N VAL A 122 7.88 -1.30 -9.87
CA VAL A 122 7.15 -1.22 -11.16
C VAL A 122 6.78 -2.60 -11.66
N GLU A 123 5.83 -2.68 -12.58
CA GLU A 123 5.47 -3.97 -13.18
C GLU A 123 6.66 -4.54 -13.96
N LYS A 124 6.89 -5.86 -13.87
CA LYS A 124 7.89 -6.53 -14.72
C LYS A 124 7.63 -6.24 -16.20
N ALA A 125 8.69 -5.97 -16.95
CA ALA A 125 8.66 -5.50 -18.35
C ALA A 125 8.22 -4.03 -18.56
N SER A 126 8.04 -3.24 -17.50
CA SER A 126 7.82 -1.79 -17.59
C SER A 126 9.02 -0.95 -17.13
N GLU A 127 10.16 -1.59 -16.84
CA GLU A 127 11.34 -0.97 -16.25
C GLU A 127 11.96 0.09 -17.16
N GLU A 128 12.20 -0.26 -18.42
CA GLU A 128 12.79 0.63 -19.43
C GLU A 128 11.88 1.82 -19.69
N TRP A 129 10.58 1.59 -19.92
CA TRP A 129 9.61 2.66 -20.14
C TRP A 129 9.49 3.58 -18.91
N THR A 130 9.56 3.02 -17.70
CA THR A 130 9.57 3.82 -16.47
C THR A 130 10.82 4.69 -16.38
N GLN A 131 12.01 4.11 -16.64
CA GLN A 131 13.26 4.84 -16.65
C GLN A 131 13.23 5.98 -17.66
N GLU A 132 12.84 5.70 -18.91
CA GLU A 132 12.71 6.72 -19.96
C GLU A 132 11.74 7.82 -19.57
N THR A 133 10.63 7.49 -18.92
CA THR A 133 9.64 8.47 -18.47
C THR A 133 10.20 9.41 -17.41
N LEU A 134 10.90 8.86 -16.40
CA LEU A 134 11.42 9.63 -15.27
C LEU A 134 12.67 10.44 -15.65
N GLU A 135 13.56 9.87 -16.47
CA GLU A 135 14.81 10.53 -16.90
C GLU A 135 14.59 11.60 -17.99
N ARG A 136 13.34 11.85 -18.42
CA ARG A 136 12.98 13.10 -19.13
C ARG A 136 13.28 14.32 -18.27
N ASP A 137 13.24 14.19 -16.95
CA ASP A 137 13.70 15.20 -16.01
C ASP A 137 15.20 15.02 -15.73
N PRO A 138 16.06 15.99 -16.09
CA PRO A 138 17.51 15.87 -15.89
C PRO A 138 17.94 15.81 -14.42
N HIS A 139 17.04 16.09 -13.47
CA HIS A 139 17.31 15.98 -12.03
C HIS A 139 16.97 14.61 -11.45
N LEU A 140 16.46 13.67 -12.25
CA LEU A 140 16.15 12.32 -11.81
C LEU A 140 17.08 11.32 -12.52
N ARG A 141 17.63 10.37 -11.76
CA ARG A 141 18.41 9.26 -12.30
C ARG A 141 17.84 7.94 -11.83
N CYS A 142 17.50 7.06 -12.77
CA CYS A 142 16.96 5.75 -12.47
C CYS A 142 18.03 4.67 -12.61
N LEU A 143 18.06 3.74 -11.65
CA LEU A 143 18.83 2.51 -11.72
C LEU A 143 17.87 1.33 -11.70
N ILE A 144 17.92 0.46 -12.71
CA ILE A 144 17.08 -0.73 -12.81
C ILE A 144 17.74 -1.90 -12.11
N ASP A 145 17.05 -2.44 -11.10
CA ASP A 145 17.48 -3.54 -10.24
C ASP A 145 18.98 -3.51 -9.86
N PRO A 146 19.51 -2.37 -9.39
CA PRO A 146 20.94 -2.19 -9.19
C PRO A 146 21.45 -3.04 -8.02
N THR A 147 22.74 -3.33 -8.08
CA THR A 147 23.54 -3.81 -6.97
C THR A 147 23.93 -2.65 -6.05
N ARG A 148 24.27 -2.96 -4.79
CA ARG A 148 24.82 -1.98 -3.83
C ARG A 148 25.98 -1.14 -4.39
N ARG A 149 26.88 -1.78 -5.14
CA ARG A 149 28.06 -1.10 -5.69
C ARG A 149 27.65 -0.04 -6.70
N GLU A 150 26.65 -0.33 -7.55
CA GLU A 150 26.13 0.61 -8.53
C GLU A 150 25.39 1.77 -7.87
N ILE A 151 24.62 1.50 -6.80
CA ILE A 151 23.97 2.55 -6.00
C ILE A 151 25.04 3.48 -5.38
N SER A 152 26.07 2.91 -4.75
CA SER A 152 27.15 3.69 -4.12
C SER A 152 27.90 4.55 -5.13
N ILE A 153 28.33 3.96 -6.25
CA ILE A 153 29.03 4.69 -7.32
C ILE A 153 28.15 5.82 -7.85
N SER A 154 26.87 5.53 -8.11
CA SER A 154 25.95 6.55 -8.63
C SER A 154 25.75 7.68 -7.64
N SER A 155 25.51 7.37 -6.36
CA SER A 155 25.34 8.35 -5.29
C SER A 155 26.56 9.29 -5.13
N ASP A 156 27.78 8.76 -5.30
CA ASP A 156 29.00 9.55 -5.21
C ASP A 156 29.20 10.45 -6.45
N MET A 157 28.79 9.98 -7.63
CA MET A 157 28.97 10.68 -8.91
C MET A 157 27.87 11.70 -9.23
N THR A 158 26.68 11.56 -8.65
CA THR A 158 25.54 12.45 -8.92
C THR A 158 25.38 13.49 -7.82
N GLN A 159 26.08 14.62 -7.97
CA GLN A 159 25.79 15.81 -7.16
C GLN A 159 24.58 16.56 -7.75
N GLY A 160 23.52 16.72 -6.96
CA GLY A 160 22.34 17.51 -7.35
C GLY A 160 21.31 16.78 -8.20
N VAL A 161 21.41 15.45 -8.31
CA VAL A 161 20.44 14.59 -9.00
C VAL A 161 19.88 13.60 -7.98
N GLU A 162 18.57 13.39 -8.02
CA GLU A 162 17.87 12.47 -7.14
C GLU A 162 17.93 11.05 -7.72
N LEU A 163 18.42 10.12 -6.90
CA LEU A 163 18.58 8.73 -7.30
C LEU A 163 17.30 7.94 -7.05
N ILE A 164 16.84 7.22 -8.05
CA ILE A 164 15.66 6.36 -8.00
C ILE A 164 16.10 4.92 -8.25
N VAL A 165 15.82 4.04 -7.29
CA VAL A 165 16.03 2.60 -7.42
C VAL A 165 14.74 1.96 -7.90
N LEU A 166 14.77 1.44 -9.13
CA LEU A 166 13.66 0.74 -9.76
C LEU A 166 13.76 -0.76 -9.47
N ARG A 167 12.76 -1.31 -8.78
CA ARG A 167 12.66 -2.75 -8.52
C ARG A 167 11.46 -3.34 -9.26
N PRO A 168 11.66 -4.30 -10.17
CA PRO A 168 10.55 -4.91 -10.87
C PRO A 168 9.78 -5.88 -9.96
N THR A 169 8.46 -5.79 -9.96
CA THR A 169 7.56 -6.60 -9.15
C THR A 169 6.40 -7.19 -9.96
N ARG A 170 5.81 -8.26 -9.41
CA ARG A 170 4.52 -8.79 -9.85
C ARG A 170 3.41 -8.56 -8.82
N SER A 171 3.74 -7.92 -7.68
CA SER A 171 2.87 -7.89 -6.50
C SER A 171 2.59 -6.47 -6.03
N PHE A 172 1.35 -6.04 -6.25
CA PHE A 172 0.81 -4.72 -5.91
C PHE A 172 -0.13 -4.78 -4.69
N TYR A 173 0.23 -5.56 -3.66
CA TYR A 173 -0.54 -5.68 -2.42
C TYR A 173 -0.27 -4.51 -1.45
N ALA A 174 -1.21 -4.15 -0.59
CA ALA A 174 -0.99 -3.13 0.46
C ALA A 174 -0.48 -1.78 -0.11
N VAL A 175 -1.12 -1.32 -1.18
CA VAL A 175 -0.86 -0.07 -1.90
C VAL A 175 -2.16 0.70 -2.08
N GLU A 176 -2.12 2.01 -1.89
CA GLU A 176 -3.21 2.93 -2.18
C GLU A 176 -2.73 4.04 -3.12
N ASN A 177 -3.38 4.17 -4.28
CA ASN A 177 -3.08 5.22 -5.27
C ASN A 177 -1.57 5.33 -5.62
N GLY A 178 -0.91 4.19 -5.84
CA GLY A 178 0.51 4.11 -6.19
C GLY A 178 1.47 4.35 -5.03
N VAL A 179 0.99 4.40 -3.79
CA VAL A 179 1.80 4.62 -2.58
C VAL A 179 1.63 3.44 -1.63
N ALA A 180 2.73 2.92 -1.09
CA ALA A 180 2.70 1.84 -0.13
C ALA A 180 2.02 2.26 1.20
N THR A 181 1.32 1.31 1.82
CA THR A 181 0.94 1.41 3.24
C THR A 181 2.19 1.52 4.13
N LEU A 182 2.05 2.02 5.35
CA LEU A 182 3.16 2.18 6.28
C LEU A 182 3.86 0.85 6.58
N GLU A 183 3.10 -0.22 6.80
CA GLU A 183 3.62 -1.56 7.09
C GLU A 183 4.41 -2.11 5.92
N ARG A 184 3.90 -1.90 4.69
CA ARG A 184 4.62 -2.30 3.48
C ARG A 184 5.87 -1.47 3.31
N ALA A 185 5.82 -0.16 3.47
CA ALA A 185 6.98 0.70 3.34
C ALA A 185 8.09 0.34 4.33
N LEU A 186 7.74 0.01 5.58
CA LEU A 186 8.67 -0.47 6.58
C LEU A 186 9.27 -1.83 6.19
N THR A 187 8.44 -2.74 5.68
CA THR A 187 8.89 -4.07 5.23
C THR A 187 9.83 -3.96 4.03
N ASP A 188 9.48 -3.15 3.03
CA ASP A 188 10.26 -2.92 1.83
C ASP A 188 11.61 -2.27 2.20
N LEU A 189 11.60 -1.26 3.06
CA LEU A 189 12.81 -0.63 3.59
C LEU A 189 13.69 -1.63 4.34
N TYR A 190 13.11 -2.42 5.24
CA TYR A 190 13.84 -3.47 5.96
C TYR A 190 14.42 -4.51 4.98
N PHE A 191 13.71 -4.87 3.92
CA PHE A 191 14.20 -5.78 2.89
C PHE A 191 15.40 -5.22 2.15
N GLU A 192 15.37 -3.95 1.72
CA GLU A 192 16.53 -3.31 1.09
C GLU A 192 17.71 -3.17 2.09
N ILE A 193 17.47 -2.83 3.36
CA ILE A 193 18.55 -2.76 4.34
C ILE A 193 19.14 -4.13 4.66
N SER A 194 18.31 -5.14 4.88
CA SER A 194 18.74 -6.49 5.27
C SER A 194 19.54 -7.21 4.18
N ARG A 195 19.37 -6.84 2.91
CA ARG A 195 20.24 -7.29 1.80
C ARG A 195 21.62 -6.63 1.78
N LYS A 196 21.93 -5.75 2.74
CA LYS A 196 23.07 -4.82 2.76
C LYS A 196 23.01 -3.77 1.63
N ASP A 197 21.82 -3.51 1.07
CA ASP A 197 21.61 -2.58 -0.05
C ASP A 197 21.32 -1.12 0.40
N PHE A 198 21.50 -0.80 1.69
CA PHE A 198 21.22 0.53 2.24
C PHE A 198 22.42 1.11 3.00
N ILE A 199 22.59 2.43 2.91
CA ILE A 199 23.73 3.17 3.49
C ILE A 199 23.44 3.62 4.94
N PHE A 200 22.29 3.26 5.52
CA PHE A 200 21.92 3.66 6.89
C PHE A 200 22.10 2.55 7.93
N ASP A 201 22.52 2.97 9.12
CA ASP A 201 22.51 2.12 10.31
C ASP A 201 21.07 2.01 10.84
N LEU A 202 20.56 0.77 10.93
CA LEU A 202 19.24 0.44 11.47
C LEU A 202 19.08 0.81 12.95
N ALA A 203 20.16 1.18 13.63
CA ALA A 203 20.18 1.50 15.06
C ALA A 203 19.12 2.55 15.46
N GLU A 204 18.82 3.55 14.60
CA GLU A 204 17.82 4.58 14.92
C GLU A 204 16.37 4.06 15.01
N TRP A 205 16.06 2.92 14.38
CA TRP A 205 14.69 2.39 14.28
C TRP A 205 14.42 1.19 15.19
N LYS A 206 15.47 0.62 15.80
CA LYS A 206 15.36 -0.58 16.67
C LYS A 206 14.89 -0.29 18.09
N GLU A 207 15.03 0.94 18.60
CA GLU A 207 14.71 1.23 20.00
C GLU A 207 13.21 1.46 20.27
N ARG A 208 12.33 1.41 19.26
CA ARG A 208 10.94 1.89 19.40
C ARG A 208 9.84 1.07 18.71
N LEU A 209 10.10 -0.20 18.36
CA LEU A 209 9.06 -1.20 18.03
C LEU A 209 8.88 -2.16 19.21
#